data_AF-A0A1L9MTH0-F1
#
_entry.id   AF-A0A1L9MTH0-F1
#
_cell.length_a   1.000
_cell.length_b   1.000
_cell.length_c   1.000
_cell.angle_alpha   90.00
_cell.angle_beta   90.00
_cell.angle_gamma   90.00
#
_symmetry.space_group_name_H-M   'P 1'
#
loop_
_entity.id
_entity.type
_entity.pdbx_description
1 polymer ?
#
loop_
_entity_poly.entity_id
_entity_poly.type
_entity_poly.pdbx_seq_one_letter_code
_entity_poly.pdbx_strand_id
1 'polypeptide(L)'
;MSTFFLFCTADIPASILNDFMDQFRKVYDDNMPNLMCVVRSPDQSYYPDWGTELPISDFSTGFKDATNSELRAFTQAKIAELGARGEAGSLEPDWIAVMDERSLRDRTVVMQFNMQMSMWAQDLEDADEPFEIPGNADIEGDDIWWKWRVPFSGAQQIFNSIDCGDPPMIQLYSRPEFLGSDGVVKVDVIRKTIRGDR
;
A
#
# COMPACT_ATOMS: atom_id res chain seq x y z
N MET A 1 6.25 4.31 13.74
CA MET A 1 5.60 3.09 13.21
C MET A 1 4.24 3.54 12.80
N SER A 2 3.99 3.44 11.52
CA SER A 2 2.84 4.06 10.87
C SER A 2 1.89 2.98 10.41
N THR A 3 0.59 3.26 10.48
CA THR A 3 -0.44 2.36 10.00
C THR A 3 -1.12 2.95 8.79
N PHE A 4 -1.65 2.10 7.92
CA PHE A 4 -2.33 2.54 6.71
C PHE A 4 -3.55 1.68 6.43
N PHE A 5 -4.48 2.21 5.65
CA PHE A 5 -5.72 1.50 5.38
C PHE A 5 -5.52 0.33 4.41
N LEU A 6 -6.19 -0.77 4.73
CA LEU A 6 -6.42 -1.89 3.82
C LEU A 6 -7.90 -1.94 3.47
N PHE A 7 -8.18 -1.87 2.17
CA PHE A 7 -9.52 -2.00 1.60
C PHE A 7 -9.69 -3.33 0.87
N CYS A 8 -10.91 -3.84 0.90
CA CYS A 8 -11.34 -4.95 0.05
C CYS A 8 -12.35 -4.42 -0.97
N THR A 9 -12.08 -4.54 -2.26
CA THR A 9 -13.03 -4.17 -3.34
C THR A 9 -13.82 -5.36 -3.86
N ALA A 10 -13.53 -6.55 -3.34
CA ALA A 10 -14.30 -7.78 -3.48
C ALA A 10 -14.49 -8.42 -2.10
N ASP A 11 -15.44 -9.35 -1.97
CA ASP A 11 -15.62 -10.11 -0.72
C ASP A 11 -14.45 -11.10 -0.55
N ILE A 12 -13.47 -10.72 0.27
CA ILE A 12 -12.27 -11.52 0.54
C ILE A 12 -12.52 -12.41 1.77
N PRO A 13 -12.37 -13.75 1.67
CA PRO A 13 -12.44 -14.62 2.82
C PRO A 13 -11.40 -14.21 3.87
N ALA A 14 -11.81 -14.19 5.14
CA ALA A 14 -10.94 -13.83 6.25
C ALA A 14 -9.70 -14.71 6.30
N SER A 15 -9.76 -15.98 5.88
CA SER A 15 -8.57 -16.83 5.80
C SER A 15 -7.49 -16.30 4.87
N ILE A 16 -7.86 -15.66 3.75
CA ILE A 16 -6.92 -15.07 2.79
C ILE A 16 -6.37 -13.75 3.32
N LEU A 17 -7.23 -12.90 3.89
CA LEU A 17 -6.83 -11.62 4.46
C LEU A 17 -5.93 -11.82 5.71
N ASN A 18 -6.28 -12.77 6.59
CA ASN A 18 -5.44 -13.18 7.72
C ASN A 18 -4.07 -13.69 7.25
N ASP A 19 -4.03 -14.56 6.23
CA ASP A 19 -2.77 -15.08 5.69
C ASP A 19 -1.88 -13.97 5.12
N PHE A 20 -2.45 -13.06 4.32
CA PHE A 20 -1.71 -11.92 3.79
C PHE A 20 -1.14 -11.04 4.91
N MET A 21 -1.99 -10.63 5.85
CA MET A 21 -1.62 -9.76 6.97
C MET A 21 -0.59 -10.42 7.90
N ASP A 22 -0.67 -11.73 8.10
CA ASP A 22 0.30 -12.49 8.89
C ASP A 22 1.64 -12.62 8.16
N GLN A 23 1.63 -12.87 6.84
CA GLN A 23 2.86 -12.86 6.03
C GLN A 23 3.52 -11.48 6.03
N PHE A 24 2.73 -10.41 5.89
CA PHE A 24 3.25 -9.04 5.87
C PHE A 24 3.99 -8.69 7.16
N ARG A 25 3.41 -8.97 8.34
CA ARG A 25 4.04 -8.61 9.61
C ARG A 25 5.26 -9.48 9.96
N LYS A 26 5.26 -10.76 9.57
CA LYS A 26 6.27 -11.75 9.99
C LYS A 26 7.53 -11.80 9.13
N VAL A 27 7.69 -10.93 8.14
CA VAL A 27 8.88 -10.98 7.25
C VAL A 27 10.20 -10.85 8.02
N TYR A 28 10.23 -10.12 9.14
CA TYR A 28 11.44 -9.90 9.93
C TYR A 28 11.36 -10.31 11.40
N ASP A 29 10.19 -10.24 12.04
CA ASP A 29 9.99 -10.60 13.44
C ASP A 29 8.54 -11.04 13.69
N ASP A 30 8.36 -12.16 14.40
CA ASP A 30 7.07 -12.73 14.75
C ASP A 30 6.22 -11.85 15.69
N ASN A 31 6.87 -10.91 16.40
CA ASN A 31 6.24 -9.99 17.36
C ASN A 31 5.87 -8.63 16.75
N MET A 32 6.04 -8.43 15.45
CA MET A 32 5.67 -7.16 14.82
C MET A 32 4.14 -6.96 14.84
N PRO A 33 3.68 -5.76 15.27
CA PRO A 33 2.27 -5.40 15.15
C PRO A 33 1.88 -5.31 13.68
N ASN A 34 0.58 -5.36 13.42
CA ASN A 34 0.09 -5.15 12.07
C ASN A 34 0.17 -3.67 11.70
N LEU A 35 0.66 -3.35 10.51
CA LEU A 35 0.65 -1.97 10.01
C LEU A 35 -0.64 -1.66 9.24
N MET A 36 -1.47 -2.67 8.95
CA MET A 36 -2.68 -2.49 8.17
C MET A 36 -3.91 -2.35 9.08
N CYS A 37 -4.67 -1.30 8.85
CA CYS A 37 -5.98 -1.09 9.44
C CYS A 37 -7.06 -1.45 8.42
N VAL A 38 -7.76 -2.56 8.63
CA VAL A 38 -8.82 -3.04 7.73
C VAL A 38 -10.04 -2.13 7.86
N VAL A 39 -10.43 -1.53 6.74
CA VAL A 39 -11.66 -0.74 6.65
C VAL A 39 -12.75 -1.60 6.03
N ARG A 40 -13.70 -2.03 6.86
CA ARG A 40 -14.77 -2.95 6.44
C ARG A 40 -15.86 -2.23 5.65
N SER A 41 -16.20 -1.01 6.06
CA SER A 41 -17.28 -0.22 5.46
C SER A 41 -17.07 1.28 5.71
N PRO A 42 -17.69 2.16 4.90
CA PRO A 42 -17.57 3.61 5.05
C PRO A 42 -18.07 4.16 6.40
N ASP A 43 -19.00 3.46 7.05
CA ASP A 43 -19.59 3.81 8.34
C ASP A 43 -18.80 3.28 9.55
N GLN A 44 -17.67 2.59 9.33
CA GLN A 44 -16.78 2.15 10.40
C GLN A 44 -16.32 3.35 11.23
N SER A 45 -16.57 3.28 12.55
CA SER A 45 -16.33 4.37 13.49
C SER A 45 -15.06 4.20 14.33
N TYR A 46 -14.52 2.97 14.38
CA TYR A 46 -13.32 2.65 15.16
C TYR A 46 -12.19 2.16 14.25
N TYR A 47 -11.00 2.69 14.49
CA TYR A 47 -9.78 2.37 13.77
C TYR A 47 -8.69 2.17 14.84
N PRO A 48 -8.12 0.95 14.97
CA PRO A 48 -7.08 0.72 15.96
C PRO A 48 -5.79 1.50 15.65
N ASP A 49 -5.19 2.11 16.67
CA ASP A 49 -3.95 2.89 16.55
C ASP A 49 -2.74 2.08 16.03
N TRP A 50 -2.76 0.75 16.19
CA TRP A 50 -1.66 -0.16 15.85
C TRP A 50 -2.08 -1.25 14.87
N GLY A 51 -3.00 -0.90 13.95
CA GLY A 51 -3.50 -1.81 12.93
C GLY A 51 -4.50 -2.83 13.47
N THR A 52 -5.15 -3.56 12.57
CA THR A 52 -6.17 -4.54 12.93
C THR A 52 -5.54 -5.80 13.52
N GLU A 53 -6.03 -6.19 14.70
CA GLU A 53 -5.64 -7.44 15.35
C GLU A 53 -6.09 -8.66 14.54
N LEU A 54 -5.21 -9.67 14.48
CA LEU A 54 -5.50 -10.97 13.88
C LEU A 54 -5.81 -12.01 14.98
N PRO A 55 -6.68 -13.01 14.72
CA PRO A 55 -7.39 -13.23 13.47
C PRO A 55 -8.64 -12.36 13.33
N ILE A 56 -8.93 -11.94 12.10
CA ILE A 56 -10.22 -11.34 11.75
C ILE A 56 -11.24 -12.41 11.34
N SER A 57 -12.52 -12.10 11.53
CA SER A 57 -13.66 -12.88 11.03
C SER A 57 -14.09 -12.44 9.64
N ASP A 58 -14.81 -13.29 8.92
CA ASP A 58 -15.43 -12.94 7.63
C ASP A 58 -16.35 -11.72 7.77
N PHE A 59 -16.33 -10.87 6.75
CA PHE A 59 -17.22 -9.71 6.63
C PHE A 59 -17.50 -9.43 5.15
N SER A 60 -18.63 -8.78 4.88
CA SER A 60 -18.92 -8.21 3.55
C SER A 60 -18.33 -6.81 3.47
N THR A 61 -17.62 -6.52 2.39
CA THR A 61 -17.01 -5.19 2.21
C THR A 61 -18.05 -4.15 1.79
N GLY A 62 -17.98 -2.96 2.39
CA GLY A 62 -18.73 -1.78 1.96
C GLY A 62 -18.08 -1.04 0.79
N PHE A 63 -16.91 -1.47 0.32
CA PHE A 63 -16.14 -0.86 -0.77
C PHE A 63 -16.17 -1.70 -2.05
N LYS A 64 -17.19 -2.53 -2.22
CA LYS A 64 -17.33 -3.37 -3.41
C LYS A 64 -17.31 -2.51 -4.67
N ASP A 65 -16.46 -2.88 -5.62
CA ASP A 65 -16.25 -2.18 -6.89
C ASP A 65 -15.77 -0.71 -6.77
N ALA A 66 -15.34 -0.26 -5.59
CA ALA A 66 -14.81 1.07 -5.39
C ALA A 66 -13.53 1.30 -6.23
N THR A 67 -13.45 2.46 -6.86
CA THR A 67 -12.31 2.90 -7.67
C THR A 67 -11.15 3.35 -6.79
N ASN A 68 -9.93 3.38 -7.34
CA ASN A 68 -8.76 3.87 -6.60
C ASN A 68 -8.97 5.30 -6.10
N SER A 69 -9.51 6.19 -6.92
CA SER A 69 -9.76 7.59 -6.53
C SER A 69 -10.80 7.70 -5.41
N GLU A 70 -11.83 6.85 -5.39
CA GLU A 70 -12.78 6.81 -4.26
C GLU A 70 -12.12 6.33 -2.96
N LEU A 71 -11.26 5.32 -3.03
CA LEU A 71 -10.52 4.82 -1.87
C LEU A 71 -9.54 5.87 -1.34
N ARG A 72 -8.78 6.54 -2.23
CA ARG A 72 -7.84 7.62 -1.88
C ARG A 72 -8.58 8.80 -1.24
N ALA A 73 -9.68 9.25 -1.85
CA ALA A 73 -10.51 10.32 -1.31
C ALA A 73 -11.09 9.96 0.06
N PHE A 74 -11.55 8.71 0.24
CA PHE A 74 -12.02 8.23 1.54
C PHE A 74 -10.89 8.25 2.57
N THR A 75 -9.70 7.74 2.24
CA THR A 75 -8.53 7.73 3.13
C THR A 75 -8.21 9.14 3.62
N GLN A 76 -8.04 10.09 2.70
CA GLN A 76 -7.71 11.47 3.01
C GLN A 76 -8.79 12.12 3.89
N ALA A 77 -10.07 11.99 3.51
CA ALA A 77 -11.18 12.57 4.26
C ALA A 77 -11.32 11.95 5.67
N LYS A 78 -11.19 10.62 5.78
CA LYS A 78 -11.39 9.90 7.04
C LYS A 78 -10.24 10.17 8.01
N ILE A 79 -9.00 10.18 7.55
CA ILE A 79 -7.83 10.50 8.40
C ILE A 79 -7.88 11.96 8.85
N ALA A 80 -8.26 12.90 7.97
CA ALA A 80 -8.47 14.30 8.36
C ALA A 80 -9.57 14.47 9.42
N GLU A 81 -10.69 13.75 9.26
CA GLU A 81 -11.80 13.72 10.23
C GLU A 81 -11.34 13.19 11.59
N LEU A 82 -10.64 12.05 11.62
CA LEU A 82 -10.09 11.46 12.83
C LEU A 82 -9.03 12.38 13.47
N GLY A 83 -8.18 13.00 12.66
CA GLY A 83 -7.16 13.95 13.10
C GLY A 83 -7.77 15.17 13.80
N ALA A 84 -8.86 15.72 13.26
CA ALA A 84 -9.60 16.82 13.88
C ALA A 84 -10.20 16.45 15.25
N ARG A 85 -10.44 15.15 15.51
CA ARG A 85 -10.87 14.63 16.82
C ARG A 85 -9.73 14.17 17.73
N GLY A 86 -8.48 14.13 17.23
CA GLY A 86 -7.35 13.55 17.95
C GLY A 86 -7.37 12.01 18.00
N GLU A 87 -8.07 11.38 17.06
CA GLU A 87 -8.33 9.93 17.00
C GLU A 87 -7.64 9.25 15.81
N ALA A 88 -6.81 9.96 15.06
CA ALA A 88 -6.11 9.38 13.90
C ALA A 88 -5.01 8.38 14.31
N GLY A 89 -4.51 8.45 15.54
CA GLY A 89 -3.46 7.57 16.02
C GLY A 89 -2.21 7.66 15.14
N SER A 90 -1.80 6.51 14.59
CA SER A 90 -0.65 6.39 13.68
C SER A 90 -1.04 6.28 12.20
N LEU A 91 -2.30 6.55 11.85
CA LEU A 91 -2.78 6.42 10.48
C LEU A 91 -2.13 7.47 9.58
N GLU A 92 -1.45 7.00 8.54
CA GLU A 92 -0.87 7.83 7.50
C GLU A 92 -1.69 7.74 6.20
N PRO A 93 -1.91 8.88 5.53
CA PRO A 93 -2.71 8.92 4.32
C PRO A 93 -1.94 8.51 3.07
N ASP A 94 -0.61 8.36 3.17
CA ASP A 94 0.26 8.22 2.01
C ASP A 94 0.26 6.80 1.45
N TRP A 95 -0.14 5.81 2.25
CA TRP A 95 -0.27 4.42 1.82
C TRP A 95 -1.71 3.94 1.84
N ILE A 96 -2.07 3.14 0.84
CA ILE A 96 -3.23 2.23 0.91
C ILE A 96 -2.87 0.86 0.33
N ALA A 97 -3.45 -0.18 0.93
CA ALA A 97 -3.47 -1.52 0.37
C ALA A 97 -4.88 -1.86 -0.13
N VAL A 98 -4.97 -2.51 -1.29
CA VAL A 98 -6.24 -2.91 -1.89
C VAL A 98 -6.20 -4.38 -2.26
N MET A 99 -7.15 -5.14 -1.71
CA MET A 99 -7.43 -6.51 -2.11
C MET A 99 -8.67 -6.55 -3.00
N ASP A 100 -8.55 -7.21 -4.15
CA ASP A 100 -9.60 -7.33 -5.16
C ASP A 100 -9.82 -8.80 -5.56
N GLU A 101 -10.62 -9.07 -6.58
CA GLU A 101 -10.86 -10.44 -7.04
C GLU A 101 -9.56 -11.18 -7.43
N ARG A 102 -8.56 -10.46 -7.93
CA ARG A 102 -7.25 -11.05 -8.27
C ARG A 102 -6.47 -11.44 -7.03
N SER A 103 -6.71 -10.80 -5.89
CA SER A 103 -6.10 -11.21 -4.62
C SER A 103 -6.45 -12.64 -4.24
N LEU A 104 -7.67 -13.09 -4.56
CA LEU A 104 -8.11 -14.46 -4.31
C LEU A 104 -7.42 -15.49 -5.21
N ARG A 105 -7.25 -15.14 -6.49
CA ARG A 105 -6.74 -16.05 -7.51
C ARG A 105 -5.22 -16.12 -7.52
N ASP A 106 -4.58 -14.96 -7.44
CA ASP A 106 -3.16 -14.79 -7.72
C ASP A 106 -2.33 -14.67 -6.42
N ARG A 107 -2.98 -14.58 -5.25
CA ARG A 107 -2.35 -14.23 -3.96
C ARG A 107 -1.52 -12.94 -4.05
N THR A 108 -2.15 -11.91 -4.62
CA THR A 108 -1.54 -10.59 -4.81
C THR A 108 -2.31 -9.49 -4.11
N VAL A 109 -1.65 -8.40 -3.77
CA VAL A 109 -2.25 -7.18 -3.24
C VAL A 109 -1.82 -6.01 -4.11
N VAL A 110 -2.65 -4.98 -4.20
CA VAL A 110 -2.25 -3.70 -4.79
C VAL A 110 -1.80 -2.78 -3.68
N MET A 111 -0.54 -2.38 -3.71
CA MET A 111 0.05 -1.38 -2.83
C MET A 111 0.06 -0.04 -3.57
N GLN A 112 -0.43 1.03 -2.94
CA GLN A 112 -0.40 2.37 -3.51
C GLN A 112 0.27 3.34 -2.57
N PHE A 113 1.13 4.18 -3.12
CA PHE A 113 1.88 5.21 -2.40
C PHE A 113 1.58 6.58 -3.01
N ASN A 114 1.37 7.57 -2.16
CA ASN A 114 1.16 8.96 -2.49
C ASN A 114 2.40 9.79 -2.18
N MET A 115 2.65 10.77 -3.02
CA MET A 115 3.53 11.88 -2.70
C MET A 115 3.04 13.16 -3.38
N GLN A 116 3.21 14.30 -2.72
CA GLN A 116 2.95 15.59 -3.36
C GLN A 116 3.97 15.86 -4.48
N MET A 117 3.50 16.42 -5.59
CA MET A 117 4.30 16.78 -6.76
C MET A 117 5.48 17.69 -6.39
N SER A 118 5.24 18.65 -5.49
CA SER A 118 6.27 19.57 -5.01
C SER A 118 7.36 18.87 -4.19
N MET A 119 6.99 17.90 -3.36
CA MET A 119 7.95 17.08 -2.62
C MET A 119 8.74 16.18 -3.56
N TRP A 120 8.07 15.53 -4.52
CA TRP A 120 8.73 14.71 -5.53
C TRP A 120 9.75 15.51 -6.35
N ALA A 121 9.39 16.72 -6.76
CA ALA A 121 10.29 17.61 -7.49
C ALA A 121 11.54 17.98 -6.67
N GLN A 122 11.36 18.27 -5.37
CA GLN A 122 12.47 18.57 -4.46
C GLN A 122 13.38 17.36 -4.25
N ASP A 123 12.80 16.18 -4.02
CA ASP A 123 13.58 14.96 -3.75
C ASP A 123 14.40 14.54 -4.99
N LEU A 124 13.87 14.74 -6.20
CA LEU A 124 14.63 14.53 -7.43
C LEU A 124 15.77 15.55 -7.60
N GLU A 125 15.52 16.83 -7.27
CA GLU A 125 16.58 17.85 -7.28
C GLU A 125 17.70 17.51 -6.29
N ASP A 126 17.34 17.11 -5.07
CA ASP A 126 18.29 16.70 -4.03
C ASP A 126 19.08 15.44 -4.43
N ALA A 127 18.48 14.58 -5.26
CA ALA A 127 19.11 13.37 -5.81
C ALA A 127 19.91 13.60 -7.11
N ASP A 128 19.93 14.82 -7.67
CA ASP A 128 20.49 15.13 -9.01
C ASP A 128 19.87 14.26 -10.13
N GLU A 129 18.58 13.93 -10.00
CA GLU A 129 17.82 13.16 -10.96
C GLU A 129 16.90 14.08 -11.80
N PRO A 130 16.69 13.78 -13.10
CA PRO A 130 15.78 14.57 -13.92
C PRO A 130 14.34 14.42 -13.46
N PHE A 131 13.55 15.48 -13.61
CA PHE A 131 12.11 15.42 -13.34
C PHE A 131 11.41 14.42 -14.27
N GLU A 132 11.04 13.27 -13.71
CA GLU A 132 10.26 12.22 -14.34
C GLU A 132 9.32 11.59 -13.31
N ILE A 133 8.08 11.26 -13.71
CA ILE A 133 7.18 10.46 -12.90
C ILE A 133 7.19 9.04 -13.49
N PRO A 134 7.83 8.06 -12.82
CA PRO A 134 8.03 6.75 -13.40
C PRO A 134 6.78 5.88 -13.29
N GLY A 135 6.68 4.90 -14.19
CA GLY A 135 5.67 3.86 -14.15
C GLY A 135 4.26 4.36 -14.49
N ASN A 136 3.26 3.58 -14.08
CA ASN A 136 1.85 3.90 -14.27
C ASN A 136 1.28 4.56 -13.02
N ALA A 137 1.69 5.81 -12.78
CA ALA A 137 1.19 6.64 -11.70
C ALA A 137 -0.07 7.42 -12.12
N ASP A 138 -1.00 7.57 -11.20
CA ASP A 138 -2.17 8.44 -11.38
C ASP A 138 -1.84 9.83 -10.79
N ILE A 139 -2.15 10.92 -11.50
CA ILE A 139 -1.98 12.28 -10.99
C ILE A 139 -3.36 12.82 -10.59
N GLU A 140 -3.52 13.17 -9.32
CA GLU A 140 -4.77 13.68 -8.75
C GLU A 140 -4.54 15.04 -8.09
N GLY A 141 -4.73 16.12 -8.85
CA GLY A 141 -4.42 17.47 -8.33
C GLY A 141 -2.91 17.67 -8.19
N ASP A 142 -2.43 17.88 -6.96
CA ASP A 142 -1.00 18.01 -6.65
C ASP A 142 -0.39 16.70 -6.13
N ASP A 143 -1.14 15.60 -6.18
CA ASP A 143 -0.74 14.30 -5.68
C ASP A 143 -0.34 13.33 -6.80
N ILE A 144 0.76 12.61 -6.61
CA ILE A 144 1.19 11.49 -7.44
C ILE A 144 0.89 10.19 -6.70
N TRP A 145 0.14 9.30 -7.34
CA TRP A 145 -0.19 7.98 -6.79
C TRP A 145 0.43 6.88 -7.62
N TRP A 146 1.51 6.27 -7.11
CA TRP A 146 2.06 5.05 -7.69
C TRP A 146 1.29 3.83 -7.21
N LYS A 147 1.26 2.80 -8.06
CA LYS A 147 0.51 1.58 -7.82
C LYS A 147 1.27 0.37 -8.30
N TRP A 148 1.42 -0.61 -7.42
CA TRP A 148 2.08 -1.87 -7.74
C TRP A 148 1.23 -3.04 -7.27
N ARG A 149 0.95 -3.97 -8.20
CA ARG A 149 0.43 -5.28 -7.81
C ARG A 149 1.61 -6.17 -7.46
N VAL A 150 1.63 -6.67 -6.24
CA VAL A 150 2.73 -7.48 -5.70
C VAL A 150 2.19 -8.79 -5.15
N PRO A 151 2.98 -9.88 -5.17
CA PRO A 151 2.66 -11.08 -4.39
C PRO A 151 2.56 -10.73 -2.91
N PHE A 152 1.73 -11.45 -2.14
CA PHE A 152 1.63 -11.26 -0.68
C PHE A 152 3.00 -11.27 0.02
N SER A 153 3.87 -12.22 -0.36
CA SER A 153 5.22 -12.34 0.18
C SER A 153 6.15 -11.17 -0.14
N GLY A 154 5.83 -10.36 -1.16
CA GLY A 154 6.61 -9.20 -1.58
C GLY A 154 6.07 -7.85 -1.09
N ALA A 155 4.88 -7.81 -0.50
CA ALA A 155 4.21 -6.57 -0.11
C ALA A 155 4.96 -5.80 0.98
N GLN A 156 5.54 -6.51 1.95
CA GLN A 156 6.33 -5.89 3.00
C GLN A 156 7.62 -5.26 2.43
N GLN A 157 8.26 -5.95 1.49
CA GLN A 157 9.51 -5.48 0.88
C GLN A 157 9.29 -4.18 0.10
N ILE A 158 8.18 -4.07 -0.66
CA ILE A 158 7.88 -2.83 -1.37
C ILE A 158 7.56 -1.69 -0.41
N PHE A 159 6.77 -1.95 0.64
CA PHE A 159 6.49 -0.97 1.69
C PHE A 159 7.81 -0.43 2.27
N ASN A 160 8.67 -1.31 2.79
CA ASN A 160 9.95 -0.90 3.36
C ASN A 160 10.92 -0.19 2.40
N SER A 161 10.82 -0.48 1.09
CA SER A 161 11.71 0.16 0.11
C SER A 161 11.24 1.57 -0.25
N ILE A 162 9.94 1.87 -0.07
CA ILE A 162 9.30 3.10 -0.56
C ILE A 162 8.79 3.99 0.58
N ASP A 163 8.65 3.48 1.81
CA ASP A 163 8.02 4.18 2.95
C ASP A 163 8.56 5.59 3.23
N CYS A 164 9.80 5.89 2.81
CA CYS A 164 10.41 7.21 2.94
C CYS A 164 10.38 8.05 1.64
N GLY A 165 9.60 7.66 0.63
CA GLY A 165 9.50 8.35 -0.65
C GLY A 165 10.73 8.26 -1.54
N ASP A 166 11.67 7.34 -1.28
CA ASP A 166 12.98 7.26 -1.95
C ASP A 166 12.87 7.19 -3.49
N PRO A 167 13.26 8.26 -4.23
CA PRO A 167 13.07 8.32 -5.68
C PRO A 167 13.72 7.18 -6.45
N PRO A 168 14.99 6.81 -6.22
CA PRO A 168 15.59 5.59 -6.77
C PRO A 168 14.74 4.32 -6.61
N MET A 169 14.10 4.12 -5.45
CA MET A 169 13.29 2.93 -5.21
C MET A 169 11.96 3.00 -5.96
N ILE A 170 11.27 4.13 -5.92
CA ILE A 170 10.03 4.35 -6.70
C ILE A 170 10.30 4.12 -8.19
N GLN A 171 11.40 4.66 -8.72
CA GLN A 171 11.83 4.42 -10.10
C GLN A 171 12.12 2.94 -10.36
N LEU A 172 12.86 2.26 -9.48
CA LEU A 172 13.23 0.86 -9.63
C LEU A 172 12.00 -0.07 -9.67
N TYR A 173 11.05 0.08 -8.74
CA TYR A 173 9.82 -0.72 -8.72
C TYR A 173 8.88 -0.43 -9.89
N SER A 174 9.03 0.74 -10.52
CA SER A 174 8.21 1.18 -11.64
C SER A 174 8.74 0.77 -13.01
N ARG A 175 9.92 0.13 -13.09
CA ARG A 175 10.50 -0.23 -14.39
C ARG A 175 9.76 -1.39 -15.07
N PRO A 176 9.52 -1.32 -16.39
CA PRO A 176 8.73 -2.32 -17.10
C PRO A 176 9.38 -3.71 -17.13
N GLU A 177 10.71 -3.83 -17.06
CA GLU A 177 11.40 -5.13 -17.04
C GLU A 177 11.08 -5.97 -15.79
N PHE A 178 10.75 -5.31 -14.67
CA PHE A 178 10.35 -5.97 -13.44
C PHE A 178 8.86 -6.27 -13.37
N LEU A 179 8.09 -5.90 -14.39
CA LEU A 179 6.69 -6.27 -14.49
C LEU A 179 6.55 -7.66 -15.15
N GLY A 180 5.79 -8.54 -14.51
CA GLY A 180 5.32 -9.80 -15.11
C GLY A 180 4.36 -9.54 -16.27
N SER A 181 4.17 -10.53 -17.13
CA SER A 181 3.19 -10.45 -18.23
C SER A 181 1.74 -10.30 -17.73
N ASP A 182 1.49 -10.60 -16.46
CA ASP A 182 0.23 -10.49 -15.73
C ASP A 182 0.10 -9.17 -14.94
N GLY A 183 1.06 -8.25 -15.09
CA GLY A 183 1.11 -6.99 -14.37
C GLY A 183 1.53 -7.10 -12.91
N VAL A 184 2.07 -8.25 -12.47
CA VAL A 184 2.57 -8.44 -11.10
C VAL A 184 4.06 -8.13 -11.06
N VAL A 185 4.49 -7.33 -10.08
CA VAL A 185 5.90 -6.95 -9.90
C VAL A 185 6.73 -8.14 -9.43
N LYS A 186 7.88 -8.35 -10.07
CA LYS A 186 8.87 -9.40 -9.74
C LYS A 186 9.73 -8.97 -8.55
N VAL A 187 9.13 -8.85 -7.38
CA VAL A 187 9.77 -8.33 -6.15
C VAL A 187 11.07 -9.08 -5.80
N ASP A 188 11.12 -10.40 -5.99
CA ASP A 188 12.33 -11.19 -5.72
C ASP A 188 13.51 -10.83 -6.62
N VAL A 189 13.25 -10.44 -7.88
CA VAL A 189 14.29 -10.03 -8.83
C VAL A 189 14.83 -8.65 -8.43
N ILE A 190 13.94 -7.72 -8.07
CA ILE A 190 14.31 -6.40 -7.56
C ILE A 190 15.15 -6.55 -6.29
N ARG A 191 14.73 -7.40 -5.34
CA ARG A 191 15.45 -7.66 -4.09
C ARG A 191 16.88 -8.16 -4.33
N LYS A 192 17.09 -9.07 -5.29
CA LYS A 192 18.43 -9.55 -5.68
C LYS A 192 19.27 -8.41 -6.27
N THR A 193 18.67 -7.57 -7.10
CA THR A 193 19.31 -6.39 -7.68
C THR A 193 19.81 -5.43 -6.60
N ILE A 194 18.96 -5.13 -5.60
CA ILE A 194 19.33 -4.27 -4.46
C ILE A 194 20.48 -4.87 -3.64
N ARG A 195 20.52 -6.20 -3.47
CA ARG A 195 21.59 -6.90 -2.74
C ARG A 195 22.90 -7.05 -3.51
N GLY A 196 22.90 -6.73 -4.81
CA GLY A 196 24.06 -6.94 -5.69
C GLY A 196 24.26 -8.40 -6.11
N ASP A 197 23.27 -9.27 -5.89
CA ASP A 197 23.29 -10.67 -6.30
C ASP A 197 22.98 -10.75 -7.82
N ARG A 198 24.02 -10.99 -8.63
CA ARG A 198 23.90 -11.25 -10.08
C ARG A 198 23.60 -12.71 -10.39
#